data_AF-A0AAJ5F127-F1
#
_entry.id   AF-A0AAJ5F127-F1
#
_cell.length_a   1.000
_cell.length_b   1.000
_cell.length_c   1.000
_cell.angle_alpha   90.00
_cell.angle_beta   90.00
_cell.angle_gamma   90.00
#
_symmetry.space_group_name_H-M   'P 1'
#
loop_
_entity.id
_entity.type
_entity.pdbx_description
1 polymer ?
#
loop_
_entity_poly.entity_id
_entity_poly.type
_entity_poly.pdbx_seq_one_letter_code
_entity_poly.pdbx_strand_id
1 'polypeptide(L)'
;MLWLFLPFVVVLAGVVAYAADTIARKVGRKHLRWFGLRPKSTALLVAVLSGMGISAASLAAFLLLNRNAVNTIAQADQLRPQINALRGEVQEVQGDLRAVQRDRDTARQEAERLRQEREAARQSLQNANAERQAAEAQRAAAQAQTQVLQQRVSELTALRAQLEKRAEASRARLAASEAALASSRDRARTLDARVQALNEQVGTLDARAAQAEAGATQAQARAQAAQTRAEQAQSRAAQLDAQVRTLEASRQQVEAQRNQLAQERDAARAARDIAVAASAQAQAQRLAAQRDRDRLAAERTRL
;
A
#
# COMPACT_ATOMS: atom_id res chain seq x y z
N MET A 1 -85.79 99.83 -13.02
CA MET A 1 -85.06 101.10 -13.19
C MET A 1 -85.30 101.73 -14.56
N LEU A 2 -85.28 100.97 -15.67
CA LEU A 2 -85.51 101.52 -17.02
C LEU A 2 -86.90 102.16 -17.22
N TRP A 3 -87.95 101.62 -16.59
CA TRP A 3 -89.33 102.11 -16.70
C TRP A 3 -89.59 103.47 -16.01
N LEU A 4 -88.82 103.82 -14.96
CA LEU A 4 -88.88 105.14 -14.30
C LEU A 4 -88.10 106.21 -15.07
N PHE A 5 -87.10 105.79 -15.86
CA PHE A 5 -86.29 106.68 -16.66
C PHE A 5 -87.07 107.25 -17.85
N LEU A 6 -88.01 106.48 -18.41
CA LEU A 6 -88.79 106.85 -19.59
C LEU A 6 -89.68 108.10 -19.40
N PRO A 7 -90.54 108.21 -18.36
CA PRO A 7 -91.30 109.44 -18.13
C PRO A 7 -90.40 110.64 -17.79
N PHE A 8 -89.30 110.43 -17.06
CA PHE A 8 -88.33 111.48 -16.74
C PHE A 8 -87.66 112.06 -18.00
N VAL A 9 -87.24 111.19 -18.93
CA VAL A 9 -86.67 111.61 -20.22
C VAL A 9 -87.69 112.38 -21.06
N VAL A 10 -88.96 111.96 -21.08
CA VAL A 10 -90.02 112.67 -21.82
C VAL A 10 -90.28 114.07 -21.23
N VAL A 11 -90.34 114.19 -19.91
CA VAL A 11 -90.50 115.49 -19.23
C VAL A 11 -89.30 116.39 -19.50
N LEU A 12 -88.08 115.85 -19.39
CA LEU A 12 -86.85 116.61 -19.63
C LEU A 12 -86.74 117.05 -21.10
N ALA A 13 -87.10 116.18 -22.05
CA ALA A 13 -87.16 116.52 -23.48
C ALA A 13 -88.17 117.64 -23.77
N GLY A 14 -89.33 117.62 -23.11
CA GLY A 14 -90.33 118.69 -23.20
C GLY A 14 -89.81 120.03 -22.68
N VAL A 15 -89.09 120.04 -21.55
CA VAL A 15 -88.48 121.26 -20.98
C VAL A 15 -87.41 121.84 -21.91
N VAL A 16 -86.57 120.98 -22.50
CA VAL A 16 -85.51 121.39 -23.42
C VAL A 16 -86.09 121.93 -24.74
N ALA A 17 -87.10 121.27 -25.30
CA ALA A 17 -87.79 121.72 -26.51
C ALA A 17 -88.47 123.09 -26.28
N TYR A 18 -89.11 123.28 -25.13
CA TYR A 18 -89.70 124.57 -24.76
C TYR A 18 -88.64 125.68 -24.61
N ALA A 19 -87.50 125.39 -23.99
CA ALA A 19 -86.40 126.34 -23.88
C ALA A 19 -85.83 126.73 -25.26
N ALA A 20 -85.68 125.76 -26.17
CA ALA A 20 -85.22 125.99 -27.54
C ALA A 20 -86.16 126.93 -28.32
N ASP A 21 -87.48 126.68 -28.28
CA ASP A 21 -88.48 127.54 -28.96
C ASP A 21 -88.51 128.95 -28.36
N THR A 22 -88.34 129.05 -27.05
CA THR A 22 -88.33 130.34 -26.34
C THR A 22 -87.12 131.19 -26.73
N ILE A 23 -85.93 130.58 -26.82
CA ILE A 23 -84.71 131.27 -27.28
C ILE A 23 -84.85 131.70 -28.74
N ALA A 24 -85.36 130.82 -29.61
CA ALA A 24 -85.61 131.14 -31.02
C ALA A 24 -86.58 132.32 -31.20
N ARG A 25 -87.71 132.34 -30.46
CA ARG A 25 -88.69 133.44 -30.50
C ARG A 25 -88.14 134.77 -29.98
N LYS A 26 -87.29 134.74 -28.95
CA LYS A 26 -86.70 135.96 -28.36
C LYS A 26 -85.64 136.57 -29.28
N VAL A 27 -84.84 135.73 -29.94
CA VAL A 27 -83.82 136.18 -30.91
C VAL A 27 -84.49 136.67 -32.20
N GLY A 28 -85.54 136.01 -32.67
CA GLY A 28 -86.26 136.39 -33.88
C GLY A 28 -86.89 137.79 -33.84
N ARG A 29 -87.35 138.25 -32.66
CA ARG A 29 -87.97 139.57 -32.50
C ARG A 29 -87.00 140.74 -32.31
N LYS A 30 -85.75 140.48 -31.91
CA LYS A 30 -84.84 141.54 -31.46
C LYS A 30 -83.93 142.12 -32.56
N HIS A 31 -84.13 141.72 -33.83
CA HIS A 31 -83.33 142.14 -35.00
C HIS A 31 -81.82 142.25 -34.70
N LEU A 32 -81.30 141.23 -34.00
CA LEU A 32 -79.91 141.19 -33.56
C LEU A 32 -78.98 141.13 -34.78
N ARG A 33 -78.28 142.22 -35.03
CA ARG A 33 -77.22 142.30 -36.04
C ARG A 33 -75.94 141.77 -35.44
N TRP A 34 -75.81 140.45 -35.38
CA TRP A 34 -74.55 139.84 -34.97
C TRP A 34 -73.60 139.86 -36.17
N PHE A 35 -72.47 140.55 -36.05
CA PHE A 35 -71.42 140.61 -37.06
C PHE A 35 -71.87 141.04 -38.47
N GLY A 36 -72.76 142.04 -38.60
CA GLY A 36 -73.08 142.67 -39.89
C GLY A 36 -73.95 141.85 -40.87
N LEU A 37 -74.48 140.69 -40.45
CA LEU A 37 -75.24 139.76 -41.29
C LEU A 37 -76.75 140.10 -41.40
N ARG A 38 -77.37 139.72 -42.53
CA ARG A 38 -78.79 139.95 -42.84
C ARG A 38 -79.69 139.20 -41.82
N PRO A 39 -80.73 139.84 -41.25
CA PRO A 39 -81.45 139.31 -40.06
C PRO A 39 -81.99 137.88 -40.16
N LYS A 40 -82.36 137.42 -41.37
CA LYS A 40 -82.86 136.05 -41.58
C LYS A 40 -81.79 134.97 -41.41
N SER A 41 -80.56 135.20 -41.86
CA SER A 41 -79.47 134.21 -41.79
C SER A 41 -78.87 134.12 -40.39
N THR A 42 -78.81 135.24 -39.67
CA THR A 42 -78.36 135.29 -38.27
C THR A 42 -79.29 134.46 -37.37
N ALA A 43 -80.60 134.49 -37.60
CA ALA A 43 -81.56 133.68 -36.85
C ALA A 43 -81.35 132.17 -37.05
N LEU A 44 -81.06 131.74 -38.29
CA LEU A 44 -80.79 130.32 -38.60
C LEU A 44 -79.48 129.84 -37.95
N LEU A 45 -78.42 130.65 -38.01
CA LEU A 45 -77.14 130.31 -37.39
C LEU A 45 -77.26 130.19 -35.87
N VAL A 46 -78.02 131.10 -35.24
CA VAL A 46 -78.30 131.03 -33.80
C VAL A 46 -79.15 129.80 -33.46
N ALA A 47 -80.09 129.39 -34.31
CA ALA A 47 -80.89 128.18 -34.10
C ALA A 47 -80.02 126.90 -34.17
N VAL A 48 -79.13 126.79 -35.15
CA VAL A 48 -78.22 125.63 -35.27
C VAL A 48 -77.19 125.61 -34.14
N LEU A 49 -76.61 126.77 -33.78
CA LEU A 49 -75.70 126.87 -32.64
C LEU A 49 -76.40 126.57 -31.31
N SER A 50 -77.65 127.01 -31.14
CA SER A 50 -78.46 126.64 -29.98
C SER A 50 -78.78 125.15 -29.97
N GLY A 51 -79.06 124.54 -31.13
CA GLY A 51 -79.27 123.09 -31.27
C GLY A 51 -78.02 122.28 -30.92
N MET A 52 -76.85 122.64 -31.47
CA MET A 52 -75.56 122.03 -31.11
C MET A 52 -75.22 122.24 -29.63
N GLY A 53 -75.49 123.43 -29.10
CA GLY A 53 -75.30 123.75 -27.68
C GLY A 53 -76.20 122.90 -26.78
N ILE A 54 -77.46 122.70 -27.16
CA ILE A 54 -78.40 121.82 -26.44
C ILE A 54 -77.96 120.36 -26.52
N SER A 55 -77.53 119.86 -27.68
CA SER A 55 -77.05 118.48 -27.83
C SER A 55 -75.76 118.23 -27.05
N ALA A 56 -74.81 119.17 -27.10
CA ALA A 56 -73.57 119.10 -26.32
C ALA A 56 -73.86 119.18 -24.80
N ALA A 57 -74.76 120.08 -24.38
CA ALA A 57 -75.18 120.18 -22.99
C ALA A 57 -75.93 118.93 -22.51
N SER A 58 -76.75 118.32 -23.37
CA SER A 58 -77.47 117.08 -23.08
C SER A 58 -76.52 115.89 -22.93
N LEU A 59 -75.52 115.77 -23.82
CA LEU A 59 -74.48 114.76 -23.72
C LEU A 59 -73.60 114.99 -22.48
N ALA A 60 -73.18 116.22 -22.22
CA ALA A 60 -72.43 116.56 -21.03
C ALA A 60 -73.22 116.25 -19.75
N ALA A 61 -74.50 116.62 -19.68
CA ALA A 61 -75.39 116.30 -18.57
C ALA A 61 -75.57 114.79 -18.41
N PHE A 62 -75.69 114.03 -19.51
CA PHE A 62 -75.75 112.57 -19.48
C PHE A 62 -74.46 111.95 -18.94
N LEU A 63 -73.29 112.40 -19.40
CA LEU A 63 -71.98 111.93 -18.91
C LEU A 63 -71.75 112.32 -17.44
N LEU A 64 -72.23 113.50 -17.02
CA LEU A 64 -72.16 114.01 -15.64
C LEU A 64 -73.06 113.23 -14.68
N LEU A 65 -74.31 113.01 -15.07
CA LEU A 65 -75.32 112.32 -14.26
C LEU A 65 -75.02 110.82 -14.18
N ASN A 66 -74.47 110.24 -15.27
CA ASN A 66 -74.03 108.85 -15.34
C ASN A 66 -72.50 108.70 -15.26
N ARG A 67 -71.80 109.57 -14.53
CA ARG A 67 -70.34 109.48 -14.31
C ARG A 67 -69.92 108.08 -13.87
N ASN A 68 -70.73 107.44 -13.03
CA ASN A 68 -70.48 106.08 -12.57
C ASN A 68 -70.53 105.07 -13.72
N ALA A 69 -71.53 105.12 -14.59
CA ALA A 69 -71.64 104.18 -15.71
C ALA A 69 -70.51 104.35 -16.74
N VAL A 70 -70.14 105.60 -17.06
CA VAL A 70 -69.04 105.90 -17.98
C VAL A 70 -67.69 105.49 -17.39
N ASN A 71 -67.45 105.76 -16.10
CA ASN A 71 -66.25 105.32 -15.41
C ASN A 71 -66.16 103.80 -15.30
N THR A 72 -67.28 103.09 -15.07
CA THR A 72 -67.31 101.62 -15.06
C THR A 72 -67.01 101.04 -16.43
N ILE A 73 -67.48 101.65 -17.52
CA ILE A 73 -67.13 101.22 -18.89
C ILE A 73 -65.64 101.47 -19.15
N ALA A 74 -65.10 102.63 -18.79
CA ALA A 74 -63.68 102.94 -18.95
C ALA A 74 -62.77 102.04 -18.09
N GLN A 75 -63.19 101.71 -16.86
CA GLN A 75 -62.52 100.74 -16.00
C GLN A 75 -62.61 99.34 -16.60
N ALA A 76 -63.79 98.92 -17.09
CA ALA A 76 -63.96 97.63 -17.74
C ALA A 76 -63.04 97.47 -18.97
N ASP A 77 -62.83 98.53 -19.74
CA ASP A 77 -61.87 98.53 -20.85
C ASP A 77 -60.41 98.39 -20.41
N GLN A 78 -60.05 98.91 -19.23
CA GLN A 78 -58.73 98.68 -18.61
C GLN A 78 -58.57 97.28 -17.99
N LEU A 79 -59.67 96.67 -17.54
CA LEU A 79 -59.68 95.32 -16.95
C LEU A 79 -59.66 94.20 -18.00
N ARG A 80 -60.21 94.42 -19.21
CA ARG A 80 -60.16 93.45 -20.33
C ARG A 80 -58.73 92.95 -20.65
N PRO A 81 -57.70 93.81 -20.85
CA PRO A 81 -56.35 93.33 -21.13
C PRO A 81 -55.74 92.58 -19.94
N GLN A 82 -56.05 92.97 -18.70
CA GLN A 82 -55.58 92.27 -17.50
C GLN A 82 -56.19 90.87 -17.38
N ILE A 83 -57.49 90.71 -17.65
CA ILE A 83 -58.16 89.40 -17.66
C ILE A 83 -57.59 88.51 -18.78
N ASN A 84 -57.31 89.08 -19.96
CA ASN A 84 -56.72 88.32 -21.06
C ASN A 84 -55.26 87.92 -20.74
N ALA A 85 -54.47 88.81 -20.15
CA ALA A 85 -53.11 88.51 -19.70
C ALA A 85 -53.09 87.43 -18.62
N LEU A 86 -53.94 87.56 -17.59
CA LEU A 86 -54.05 86.58 -16.51
C LEU A 86 -54.58 85.23 -17.00
N ARG A 87 -55.50 85.21 -17.97
CA ARG A 87 -55.92 83.97 -18.64
C ARG A 87 -54.77 83.32 -19.42
N GLY A 88 -53.94 84.13 -20.08
CA GLY A 88 -52.73 83.66 -20.76
C GLY A 88 -51.73 83.05 -19.78
N GLU A 89 -51.43 83.74 -18.67
CA GLU A 89 -50.54 83.26 -17.61
C GLU A 89 -51.07 81.97 -16.97
N VAL A 90 -52.37 81.87 -16.69
CA VAL A 90 -52.98 80.64 -16.19
C VAL A 90 -52.87 79.49 -17.20
N GLN A 91 -53.00 79.77 -18.51
CA GLN A 91 -52.79 78.76 -19.55
C GLN A 91 -51.33 78.31 -19.64
N GLU A 92 -50.38 79.23 -19.52
CA GLU A 92 -48.94 78.97 -19.52
C GLU A 92 -48.54 78.12 -18.30
N VAL A 93 -48.93 78.55 -17.09
CA VAL A 93 -48.67 77.81 -15.84
C VAL A 93 -49.32 76.43 -15.86
N GLN A 94 -50.52 76.28 -16.45
CA GLN A 94 -51.11 74.95 -16.65
C GLN A 94 -50.32 74.10 -17.65
N GLY A 95 -49.78 74.71 -18.71
CA GLY A 95 -48.87 74.08 -19.66
C GLY A 95 -47.60 73.57 -18.98
N ASP A 96 -46.95 74.43 -18.20
CA ASP A 96 -45.74 74.13 -17.43
C ASP A 96 -45.99 73.04 -16.39
N LEU A 97 -47.10 73.13 -15.64
CA LEU A 97 -47.47 72.11 -14.67
C LEU A 97 -47.63 70.73 -15.35
N ARG A 98 -48.25 70.69 -16.54
CA ARG A 98 -48.38 69.45 -17.33
C ARG A 98 -47.03 68.96 -17.88
N ALA A 99 -46.11 69.85 -18.22
CA ALA A 99 -44.75 69.48 -18.63
C ALA A 99 -43.97 68.87 -17.46
N VAL A 100 -43.93 69.56 -16.31
CA VAL A 100 -43.27 69.08 -15.09
C VAL A 100 -43.88 67.78 -14.58
N GLN A 101 -45.20 67.60 -14.68
CA GLN A 101 -45.85 66.34 -14.33
C GLN A 101 -45.39 65.18 -15.24
N ARG A 102 -45.27 65.41 -16.55
CA ARG A 102 -44.75 64.41 -17.49
C ARG A 102 -43.28 64.07 -17.20
N ASP A 103 -42.44 65.07 -16.93
CA ASP A 103 -41.04 64.86 -16.60
C ASP A 103 -40.87 64.08 -15.30
N ARG A 104 -41.67 64.40 -14.27
CA ARG A 104 -41.71 63.65 -13.01
C ARG A 104 -42.13 62.19 -13.24
N ASP A 105 -43.13 61.95 -14.08
CA ASP A 105 -43.64 60.61 -14.33
C ASP A 105 -42.62 59.77 -15.12
N THR A 106 -41.93 60.36 -16.11
CA THR A 106 -40.79 59.72 -16.80
C THR A 106 -39.65 59.39 -15.84
N ALA A 107 -39.23 60.37 -15.03
CA ALA A 107 -38.16 60.17 -14.04
C ALA A 107 -38.52 59.08 -13.01
N ARG A 108 -39.80 58.97 -12.63
CA ARG A 108 -40.29 57.89 -11.75
C ARG A 108 -40.22 56.53 -12.44
N GLN A 109 -40.60 56.43 -13.71
CA GLN A 109 -40.49 55.19 -14.47
C GLN A 109 -39.04 54.73 -14.62
N GLU A 110 -38.12 55.66 -14.92
CA GLU A 110 -36.69 55.36 -14.98
C GLU A 110 -36.12 54.92 -13.63
N ALA A 111 -36.50 55.60 -12.54
CA ALA A 111 -36.09 55.21 -11.19
C ALA A 111 -36.57 53.81 -10.81
N GLU A 112 -37.82 53.45 -11.14
CA GLU A 112 -38.35 52.10 -10.92
C GLU A 112 -37.63 51.05 -11.77
N ARG A 113 -37.35 51.34 -13.05
CA ARG A 113 -36.58 50.45 -13.90
C ARG A 113 -35.16 50.21 -13.36
N LEU A 114 -34.46 51.28 -12.97
CA LEU A 114 -33.13 51.18 -12.36
C LEU A 114 -33.15 50.42 -11.03
N ARG A 115 -34.21 50.57 -10.23
CA ARG A 115 -34.40 49.77 -9.00
C ARG A 115 -34.52 48.28 -9.32
N GLN A 116 -35.32 47.92 -10.32
CA GLN A 116 -35.49 46.54 -10.77
C GLN A 116 -34.16 45.95 -11.30
N GLU A 117 -33.45 46.70 -12.15
CA GLU A 117 -32.15 46.28 -12.68
C GLU A 117 -31.11 46.10 -11.56
N ARG A 118 -31.08 47.01 -10.57
CA ARG A 118 -30.19 46.89 -9.41
C ARG A 118 -30.52 45.67 -8.55
N GLU A 119 -31.80 45.37 -8.36
CA GLU A 119 -32.22 44.20 -7.58
C GLU A 119 -31.88 42.90 -8.30
N ALA A 120 -32.13 42.83 -9.62
CA ALA A 120 -31.70 41.70 -10.45
C ALA A 120 -30.17 41.52 -10.44
N ALA A 121 -29.40 42.61 -10.54
CA ALA A 121 -27.94 42.58 -10.45
C ALA A 121 -27.46 42.10 -9.08
N ARG A 122 -28.12 42.52 -7.99
CA ARG A 122 -27.82 42.05 -6.63
C ARG A 122 -28.09 40.56 -6.46
N GLN A 123 -29.22 40.06 -6.96
CA GLN A 123 -29.54 38.64 -6.93
C GLN A 123 -28.53 37.82 -7.75
N SER A 124 -28.17 38.29 -8.93
CA SER A 124 -27.13 37.66 -9.76
C SER A 124 -25.78 37.60 -9.03
N LEU A 125 -25.37 38.68 -8.37
CA LEU A 125 -24.13 38.71 -7.58
C LEU A 125 -24.18 37.77 -6.37
N GLN A 126 -25.33 37.66 -5.70
CA GLN A 126 -25.51 36.69 -4.61
C GLN A 126 -25.39 35.25 -5.11
N ASN A 127 -26.03 34.92 -6.23
CA ASN A 127 -25.95 33.60 -6.84
C ASN A 127 -24.53 33.27 -7.29
N ALA A 128 -23.85 34.20 -7.98
CA ALA A 128 -22.46 34.02 -8.41
C ALA A 128 -21.50 33.82 -7.22
N ASN A 129 -21.73 34.52 -6.11
CA ASN A 129 -20.94 34.31 -4.89
C ASN A 129 -21.21 32.94 -4.25
N ALA A 130 -22.47 32.47 -4.23
CA ALA A 130 -22.82 31.14 -3.74
C ALA A 130 -22.20 30.04 -4.61
N GLU A 131 -22.26 30.18 -5.94
CA GLU A 131 -21.61 29.27 -6.89
C GLU A 131 -20.09 29.24 -6.69
N ARG A 132 -19.46 30.41 -6.52
CA ARG A 132 -18.03 30.50 -6.24
C ARG A 132 -17.66 29.80 -4.94
N GLN A 133 -18.42 30.01 -3.86
CA GLN A 133 -18.18 29.32 -2.58
C GLN A 133 -18.33 27.80 -2.73
N ALA A 134 -19.35 27.34 -3.46
CA ALA A 134 -19.53 25.93 -3.75
C ALA A 134 -18.35 25.35 -4.56
N ALA A 135 -17.87 26.07 -5.58
CA ALA A 135 -16.72 25.67 -6.37
C ALA A 135 -15.42 25.65 -5.55
N GLU A 136 -15.22 26.63 -4.66
CA GLU A 136 -14.07 26.66 -3.73
C GLU A 136 -14.12 25.47 -2.75
N ALA A 137 -15.31 25.13 -2.23
CA ALA A 137 -15.49 23.95 -1.37
C ALA A 137 -15.21 22.64 -2.13
N GLN A 138 -15.70 22.50 -3.37
CA GLN A 138 -15.40 21.34 -4.22
C GLN A 138 -13.92 21.22 -4.52
N ARG A 139 -13.24 22.34 -4.81
CA ARG A 139 -11.79 22.36 -5.04
C ARG A 139 -11.03 21.92 -3.79
N ALA A 140 -11.40 22.43 -2.62
CA ALA A 140 -10.80 22.03 -1.35
C ALA A 140 -11.00 20.53 -1.08
N ALA A 141 -12.21 20.01 -1.33
CA ALA A 141 -12.50 18.58 -1.20
C ALA A 141 -11.67 17.72 -2.17
N ALA A 142 -11.55 18.12 -3.43
CA ALA A 142 -10.73 17.43 -4.44
C ALA A 142 -9.24 17.46 -4.08
N GLN A 143 -8.74 18.57 -3.53
CA GLN A 143 -7.37 18.68 -3.05
C GLN A 143 -7.12 17.75 -1.85
N ALA A 144 -8.05 17.69 -0.90
CA ALA A 144 -7.97 16.77 0.23
C ALA A 144 -7.96 15.30 -0.24
N GLN A 145 -8.85 14.94 -1.17
CA GLN A 145 -8.86 13.61 -1.78
C GLN A 145 -7.55 13.28 -2.49
N THR A 146 -6.97 14.25 -3.21
CA THR A 146 -5.67 14.07 -3.88
C THR A 146 -4.56 13.79 -2.87
N GLN A 147 -4.52 14.50 -1.74
CA GLN A 147 -3.55 14.24 -0.68
C GLN A 147 -3.71 12.85 -0.07
N VAL A 148 -4.95 12.44 0.21
CA VAL A 148 -5.25 11.08 0.72
C VAL A 148 -4.82 10.01 -0.28
N LEU A 149 -5.11 10.19 -1.58
CA LEU A 149 -4.67 9.26 -2.62
C LEU A 149 -3.15 9.21 -2.74
N GLN A 150 -2.45 10.35 -2.66
CA GLN A 150 -0.99 10.39 -2.66
C GLN A 150 -0.39 9.64 -1.46
N GLN A 151 -0.93 9.84 -0.26
CA GLN A 151 -0.53 9.09 0.93
C GLN A 151 -0.72 7.59 0.71
N ARG A 152 -1.90 7.19 0.22
CA ARG A 152 -2.20 5.78 -0.03
C ARG A 152 -1.31 5.15 -1.10
N VAL A 153 -0.96 5.89 -2.15
CA VAL A 153 0.02 5.44 -3.14
C VAL A 153 1.39 5.23 -2.48
N SER A 154 1.85 6.17 -1.65
CA SER A 154 3.13 6.03 -0.95
C SER A 154 3.17 4.82 -0.01
N GLU A 155 2.08 4.57 0.73
CA GLU A 155 1.93 3.41 1.61
C GLU A 155 1.94 2.10 0.82
N LEU A 156 1.19 2.04 -0.30
CA LEU A 156 1.15 0.86 -1.16
C LEU A 156 2.51 0.59 -1.82
N THR A 157 3.24 1.63 -2.22
CA THR A 157 4.61 1.49 -2.73
C THR A 157 5.55 0.94 -1.66
N ALA A 158 5.49 1.44 -0.42
CA ALA A 158 6.28 0.93 0.68
C ALA A 158 5.95 -0.54 1.01
N LEU A 159 4.65 -0.89 1.03
CA LEU A 159 4.18 -2.25 1.25
C LEU A 159 4.67 -3.19 0.14
N ARG A 160 4.60 -2.76 -1.12
CA ARG A 160 5.12 -3.54 -2.26
C ARG A 160 6.61 -3.83 -2.08
N ALA A 161 7.42 -2.82 -1.77
CA ALA A 161 8.86 -3.01 -1.55
C ALA A 161 9.14 -3.97 -0.38
N GLN A 162 8.33 -3.91 0.70
CA GLN A 162 8.45 -4.84 1.81
C GLN A 162 8.09 -6.28 1.42
N LEU A 163 7.04 -6.47 0.62
CA LEU A 163 6.64 -7.79 0.12
C LEU A 163 7.68 -8.37 -0.84
N GLU A 164 8.26 -7.55 -1.72
CA GLU A 164 9.36 -7.97 -2.60
C GLU A 164 10.56 -8.46 -1.78
N LYS A 165 11.01 -7.71 -0.77
CA LYS A 165 12.08 -8.15 0.16
C LYS A 165 11.74 -9.45 0.89
N ARG A 166 10.48 -9.62 1.33
CA ARG A 166 10.03 -10.87 1.97
C ARG A 166 10.03 -12.04 1.00
N ALA A 167 9.62 -11.82 -0.24
CA ALA A 167 9.64 -12.85 -1.28
C ALA A 167 11.07 -13.29 -1.59
N GLU A 168 12.01 -12.35 -1.72
CA GLU A 168 13.44 -12.64 -1.89
C GLU A 168 14.00 -13.45 -0.71
N ALA A 169 13.73 -13.02 0.52
CA ALA A 169 14.16 -13.74 1.72
C ALA A 169 13.56 -15.16 1.79
N SER A 170 12.30 -15.33 1.40
CA SER A 170 11.64 -16.64 1.35
C SER A 170 12.27 -17.54 0.29
N ARG A 171 12.59 -17.01 -0.90
CA ARG A 171 13.28 -17.75 -1.96
C ARG A 171 14.67 -18.19 -1.52
N ALA A 172 15.44 -17.31 -0.87
CA ALA A 172 16.75 -17.64 -0.32
C ALA A 172 16.67 -18.75 0.74
N ARG A 173 15.67 -18.69 1.63
CA ARG A 173 15.44 -19.75 2.63
C ARG A 173 15.07 -21.09 1.99
N LEU A 174 14.24 -21.08 0.94
CA LEU A 174 13.88 -22.28 0.22
C LEU A 174 15.11 -22.92 -0.43
N ALA A 175 15.93 -22.14 -1.15
CA ALA A 175 17.17 -22.61 -1.76
C ALA A 175 18.15 -23.18 -0.72
N ALA A 176 18.29 -22.53 0.44
CA ALA A 176 19.11 -23.03 1.54
C ALA A 176 18.57 -24.36 2.11
N SER A 177 17.25 -24.50 2.26
CA SER A 177 16.61 -25.74 2.72
C SER A 177 16.79 -26.88 1.71
N GLU A 178 16.67 -26.61 0.42
CA GLU A 178 16.89 -27.59 -0.65
C GLU A 178 18.34 -28.07 -0.67
N ALA A 179 19.31 -27.16 -0.53
CA ALA A 179 20.72 -27.50 -0.43
C ALA A 179 21.02 -28.34 0.82
N ALA A 180 20.43 -27.99 1.98
CA ALA A 180 20.57 -28.76 3.21
C ALA A 180 19.99 -30.18 3.08
N LEU A 181 18.84 -30.31 2.40
CA LEU A 181 18.22 -31.60 2.13
C LEU A 181 19.07 -32.46 1.18
N ALA A 182 19.66 -31.87 0.14
CA ALA A 182 20.59 -32.56 -0.74
C ALA A 182 21.82 -33.08 0.04
N SER A 183 22.44 -32.24 0.85
CA SER A 183 23.56 -32.63 1.72
C SER A 183 23.17 -33.73 2.72
N SER A 184 21.95 -33.70 3.28
CA SER A 184 21.46 -34.76 4.15
C SER A 184 21.27 -36.10 3.42
N ARG A 185 20.76 -36.06 2.18
CA ARG A 185 20.60 -37.25 1.34
C ARG A 185 21.95 -37.87 0.98
N ASP A 186 22.95 -37.06 0.66
CA ASP A 186 24.29 -37.56 0.36
C ASP A 186 24.98 -38.14 1.61
N ARG A 187 24.78 -37.53 2.78
CA ARG A 187 25.21 -38.11 4.06
C ARG A 187 24.55 -39.46 4.33
N ALA A 188 23.24 -39.58 4.10
CA ALA A 188 22.53 -40.85 4.25
C ALA A 188 23.10 -41.93 3.32
N ARG A 189 23.30 -41.63 2.04
CA ARG A 189 23.94 -42.56 1.08
C ARG A 189 25.34 -42.99 1.52
N THR A 190 26.13 -42.05 2.03
CA THR A 190 27.49 -42.32 2.53
C THR A 190 27.46 -43.23 3.76
N LEU A 191 26.50 -43.01 4.67
CA LEU A 191 26.31 -43.85 5.85
C LEU A 191 25.84 -45.25 5.45
N ASP A 192 24.90 -45.38 4.52
CA ASP A 192 24.43 -46.67 4.01
C ASP A 192 25.59 -47.48 3.39
N ALA A 193 26.43 -46.83 2.58
CA ALA A 193 27.61 -47.46 2.01
C ALA A 193 28.62 -47.91 3.09
N ARG A 194 28.80 -47.12 4.16
CA ARG A 194 29.65 -47.52 5.30
C ARG A 194 29.08 -48.70 6.07
N VAL A 195 27.77 -48.75 6.28
CA VAL A 195 27.10 -49.87 6.95
C VAL A 195 27.26 -51.15 6.13
N GLN A 196 27.10 -51.08 4.80
CA GLN A 196 27.34 -52.21 3.91
C GLN A 196 28.80 -52.69 3.99
N ALA A 197 29.77 -51.78 3.91
CA ALA A 197 31.19 -52.12 4.03
C ALA A 197 31.53 -52.73 5.40
N LEU A 198 30.95 -52.23 6.49
CA LEU A 198 31.12 -52.80 7.83
C LEU A 198 30.50 -54.20 7.93
N ASN A 199 29.32 -54.42 7.36
CA ASN A 199 28.70 -55.75 7.34
C ASN A 199 29.55 -56.76 6.56
N GLU A 200 30.14 -56.35 5.43
CA GLU A 200 31.11 -57.19 4.70
C GLU A 200 32.33 -57.49 5.56
N GLN A 201 32.90 -56.49 6.25
CA GLN A 201 34.03 -56.70 7.16
C GLN A 201 33.69 -57.69 8.28
N VAL A 202 32.53 -57.54 8.92
CA VAL A 202 32.06 -58.49 9.95
C VAL A 202 31.98 -59.90 9.36
N GLY A 203 31.37 -60.07 8.18
CA GLY A 203 31.33 -61.37 7.51
C GLY A 203 32.72 -61.97 7.22
N THR A 204 33.70 -61.14 6.81
CA THR A 204 35.08 -61.62 6.63
C THR A 204 35.77 -61.98 7.96
N LEU A 205 35.48 -61.27 9.04
CA LEU A 205 36.01 -61.56 10.37
C LEU A 205 35.42 -62.85 10.93
N ASP A 206 34.12 -63.07 10.75
CA ASP A 206 33.45 -64.32 11.16
C ASP A 206 34.03 -65.52 10.41
N ALA A 207 34.27 -65.39 9.09
CA ALA A 207 34.91 -66.44 8.31
C ALA A 207 36.34 -66.75 8.79
N ARG A 208 37.12 -65.71 9.16
CA ARG A 208 38.46 -65.87 9.73
C ARG A 208 38.42 -66.52 11.11
N ALA A 209 37.47 -66.14 11.96
CA ALA A 209 37.27 -66.73 13.28
C ALA A 209 36.94 -68.23 13.14
N ALA A 210 36.01 -68.60 12.26
CA ALA A 210 35.69 -69.99 11.98
C ALA A 210 36.89 -70.80 11.46
N GLN A 211 37.71 -70.21 10.57
CA GLN A 211 38.95 -70.84 10.11
C GLN A 211 39.97 -71.03 11.24
N ALA A 212 40.12 -70.04 12.12
CA ALA A 212 41.01 -70.12 13.26
C ALA A 212 40.56 -71.21 14.27
N GLU A 213 39.26 -71.30 14.55
CA GLU A 213 38.67 -72.35 15.40
C GLU A 213 38.87 -73.75 14.81
N ALA A 214 38.65 -73.92 13.50
CA ALA A 214 38.92 -75.17 12.80
C ALA A 214 40.42 -75.55 12.87
N GLY A 215 41.30 -74.57 12.67
CA GLY A 215 42.75 -74.73 12.80
C GLY A 215 43.18 -75.12 14.21
N ALA A 216 42.60 -74.48 15.24
CA ALA A 216 42.86 -74.81 16.64
C ALA A 216 42.41 -76.24 16.98
N THR A 217 41.23 -76.64 16.52
CA THR A 217 40.70 -78.01 16.69
C THR A 217 41.62 -79.03 16.02
N GLN A 218 42.10 -78.75 14.81
CA GLN A 218 43.03 -79.62 14.09
C GLN A 218 44.40 -79.70 14.80
N ALA A 219 44.91 -78.58 15.32
CA ALA A 219 46.15 -78.55 16.09
C ALA A 219 46.03 -79.37 17.39
N GLN A 220 44.90 -79.28 18.09
CA GLN A 220 44.63 -80.07 19.29
C GLN A 220 44.56 -81.57 18.99
N ALA A 221 43.89 -81.96 17.90
CA ALA A 221 43.86 -83.36 17.45
C ALA A 221 45.26 -83.89 17.11
N ARG A 222 46.10 -83.06 16.45
CA ARG A 222 47.51 -83.41 16.16
C ARG A 222 48.34 -83.53 17.44
N ALA A 223 48.14 -82.64 18.41
CA ALA A 223 48.83 -82.70 19.69
C ALA A 223 48.47 -83.98 20.47
N GLN A 224 47.18 -84.33 20.54
CA GLN A 224 46.72 -85.59 21.14
C GLN A 224 47.31 -86.81 20.42
N ALA A 225 47.26 -86.84 19.09
CA ALA A 225 47.85 -87.92 18.30
C ALA A 225 49.37 -88.04 18.50
N ALA A 226 50.08 -86.91 18.60
CA ALA A 226 51.51 -86.88 18.90
C ALA A 226 51.81 -87.39 20.31
N GLN A 227 50.99 -87.03 21.30
CA GLN A 227 51.10 -87.53 22.67
C GLN A 227 50.89 -89.05 22.73
N THR A 228 49.84 -89.58 22.10
CA THR A 228 49.61 -91.04 22.01
C THR A 228 50.77 -91.75 21.33
N ARG A 229 51.34 -91.18 20.26
CA ARG A 229 52.54 -91.73 19.61
C ARG A 229 53.76 -91.70 20.52
N ALA A 230 53.94 -90.64 21.30
CA ALA A 230 55.03 -90.54 22.27
C ALA A 230 54.88 -91.60 23.38
N GLU A 231 53.68 -91.81 23.90
CA GLU A 231 53.38 -92.88 24.87
C GLU A 231 53.63 -94.28 24.30
N GLN A 232 53.21 -94.53 23.05
CA GLN A 232 53.50 -95.78 22.34
C GLN A 232 55.01 -95.98 22.08
N ALA A 233 55.73 -94.91 21.75
CA ALA A 233 57.18 -94.98 21.56
C ALA A 233 57.90 -95.26 22.89
N GLN A 234 57.46 -94.65 24.00
CA GLN A 234 57.99 -94.93 25.35
C GLN A 234 57.72 -96.37 25.79
N SER A 235 56.51 -96.90 25.57
CA SER A 235 56.20 -98.29 25.92
C SER A 235 57.02 -99.28 25.09
N ARG A 236 57.21 -98.99 23.79
CA ARG A 236 58.09 -99.78 22.92
C ARG A 236 59.55 -99.69 23.34
N ALA A 237 60.04 -98.52 23.72
CA ALA A 237 61.39 -98.35 24.26
C ALA A 237 61.57 -99.17 25.54
N ALA A 238 60.62 -99.11 26.48
CA ALA A 238 60.66 -99.91 27.71
C ALA A 238 60.62 -101.44 27.43
N GLN A 239 59.82 -101.88 26.45
CA GLN A 239 59.80 -103.28 26.01
C GLN A 239 61.15 -103.70 25.40
N LEU A 240 61.74 -102.86 24.54
CA LEU A 240 63.06 -103.11 23.96
C LEU A 240 64.14 -103.16 25.04
N ASP A 241 64.13 -102.25 26.01
CA ASP A 241 65.05 -102.27 27.15
C ASP A 241 64.89 -103.56 27.98
N ALA A 242 63.66 -104.01 28.21
CA ALA A 242 63.41 -105.29 28.89
C ALA A 242 63.92 -106.50 28.08
N GLN A 243 63.76 -106.46 26.75
CA GLN A 243 64.32 -107.48 25.85
C GLN A 243 65.86 -107.46 25.88
N VAL A 244 66.48 -106.29 25.85
CA VAL A 244 67.94 -106.13 25.97
C VAL A 244 68.42 -106.70 27.29
N ARG A 245 67.79 -106.36 28.43
CA ARG A 245 68.15 -106.94 29.75
C ARG A 245 67.99 -108.46 29.78
N THR A 246 66.95 -109.00 29.16
CA THR A 246 66.71 -110.45 29.08
C THR A 246 67.77 -111.13 28.21
N LEU A 247 68.11 -110.53 27.07
CA LEU A 247 69.17 -111.00 26.19
C LEU A 247 70.53 -110.92 26.88
N GLU A 248 70.84 -109.85 27.60
CA GLU A 248 72.06 -109.71 28.42
C GLU A 248 72.13 -110.78 29.51
N ALA A 249 71.04 -111.02 30.24
CA ALA A 249 70.96 -112.10 31.23
C ALA A 249 71.17 -113.48 30.59
N SER A 250 70.54 -113.73 29.42
CA SER A 250 70.76 -114.96 28.66
C SER A 250 72.20 -115.10 28.20
N ARG A 251 72.84 -114.01 27.77
CA ARG A 251 74.24 -113.97 27.35
C ARG A 251 75.16 -114.29 28.53
N GLN A 252 74.92 -113.70 29.70
CA GLN A 252 75.65 -114.01 30.93
C GLN A 252 75.48 -115.48 31.34
N GLN A 253 74.27 -116.04 31.20
CA GLN A 253 74.01 -117.44 31.50
C GLN A 253 74.74 -118.38 30.51
N VAL A 254 74.74 -118.05 29.22
CA VAL A 254 75.51 -118.79 28.19
C VAL A 254 77.01 -118.67 28.44
N GLU A 255 77.52 -117.49 28.79
CA GLU A 255 78.92 -117.28 29.17
C GLU A 255 79.28 -118.11 30.42
N ALA A 256 78.41 -118.15 31.43
CA ALA A 256 78.57 -118.97 32.63
C ALA A 256 78.58 -120.48 32.30
N GLN A 257 77.63 -120.95 31.48
CA GLN A 257 77.60 -122.34 30.99
C GLN A 257 78.86 -122.68 30.19
N ARG A 258 79.33 -121.77 29.31
CA ARG A 258 80.56 -121.96 28.55
C ARG A 258 81.77 -122.06 29.47
N ASN A 259 81.83 -121.24 30.53
CA ASN A 259 82.91 -121.29 31.52
C ASN A 259 82.86 -122.57 32.35
N GLN A 260 81.66 -123.05 32.72
CA GLN A 260 81.48 -124.32 33.40
C GLN A 260 81.90 -125.50 32.51
N LEU A 261 81.47 -125.54 31.25
CA LEU A 261 81.91 -126.54 30.27
C LEU A 261 83.43 -126.47 30.02
N ALA A 262 84.02 -125.27 30.02
CA ALA A 262 85.47 -125.12 29.92
C ALA A 262 86.18 -125.69 31.16
N GLN A 263 85.67 -125.44 32.36
CA GLN A 263 86.17 -126.05 33.60
C GLN A 263 86.01 -127.57 33.59
N GLU A 264 84.87 -128.09 33.15
CA GLU A 264 84.63 -129.53 33.00
C GLU A 264 85.59 -130.16 31.98
N ARG A 265 85.81 -129.50 30.83
CA ARG A 265 86.79 -129.93 29.83
C ARG A 265 88.21 -129.92 30.40
N ASP A 266 88.58 -128.88 31.15
CA ASP A 266 89.92 -128.75 31.72
C ASP A 266 90.13 -129.76 32.85
N ALA A 267 89.10 -130.03 33.66
CA ALA A 267 89.08 -131.12 34.64
C ALA A 267 89.16 -132.49 33.97
N ALA A 268 88.45 -132.71 32.86
CA ALA A 268 88.53 -133.94 32.08
C ALA A 268 89.91 -134.12 31.42
N ARG A 269 90.54 -133.04 30.95
CA ARG A 269 91.94 -133.05 30.47
C ARG A 269 92.91 -133.39 31.60
N ALA A 270 92.77 -132.75 32.76
CA ALA A 270 93.58 -133.05 33.93
C ALA A 270 93.41 -134.52 34.38
N ALA A 271 92.18 -135.03 34.42
CA ALA A 271 91.88 -136.42 34.74
C ALA A 271 92.48 -137.39 33.72
N ARG A 272 92.41 -137.05 32.42
CA ARG A 272 93.07 -137.82 31.35
C ARG A 272 94.59 -137.79 31.54
N ASP A 273 95.18 -136.65 31.84
CA ASP A 273 96.64 -136.53 32.00
C ASP A 273 97.13 -137.32 33.22
N ILE A 274 96.36 -137.34 34.31
CA ILE A 274 96.56 -138.21 35.47
C ILE A 274 96.45 -139.69 35.07
N ALA A 275 95.44 -140.07 34.28
CA ALA A 275 95.26 -141.45 33.82
C ALA A 275 96.39 -141.92 32.89
N VAL A 276 96.87 -141.05 31.99
CA VAL A 276 98.02 -141.32 31.12
C VAL A 276 99.30 -141.49 31.96
N ALA A 277 99.52 -140.62 32.94
CA ALA A 277 100.64 -140.72 33.88
C ALA A 277 100.59 -142.02 34.71
N ALA A 278 99.40 -142.41 35.19
CA ALA A 278 99.18 -143.68 35.89
C ALA A 278 99.46 -144.89 34.98
N SER A 279 99.07 -144.82 33.71
CA SER A 279 99.38 -145.86 32.71
C SER A 279 100.89 -145.98 32.45
N ALA A 280 101.59 -144.85 32.41
CA ALA A 280 103.03 -144.80 32.20
C ALA A 280 103.80 -145.40 33.41
N GLN A 281 103.32 -145.13 34.63
CA GLN A 281 103.82 -145.78 35.84
C GLN A 281 103.56 -147.30 35.84
N ALA A 282 102.36 -147.74 35.44
CA ALA A 282 102.04 -149.16 35.32
C ALA A 282 102.89 -149.88 34.26
N GLN A 283 103.21 -149.21 33.14
CA GLN A 283 104.12 -149.74 32.12
C GLN A 283 105.57 -149.80 32.63
N ALA A 284 106.04 -148.79 33.36
CA ALA A 284 107.38 -148.80 33.97
C ALA A 284 107.53 -149.94 34.99
N GLN A 285 106.49 -150.21 35.78
CA GLN A 285 106.46 -151.34 36.73
C GLN A 285 106.46 -152.70 36.02
N ARG A 286 105.74 -152.84 34.90
CA ARG A 286 105.78 -154.07 34.07
C ARG A 286 107.16 -154.34 33.48
N LEU A 287 107.85 -153.32 33.01
CA LEU A 287 109.20 -153.44 32.44
C LEU A 287 110.24 -153.81 33.51
N ALA A 288 110.09 -153.32 34.74
CA ALA A 288 110.92 -153.73 35.87
C ALA A 288 110.72 -155.23 36.22
N ALA A 289 109.47 -155.68 36.27
CA ALA A 289 109.13 -157.08 36.55
C ALA A 289 109.63 -158.05 35.45
N GLN A 290 109.69 -157.61 34.19
CA GLN A 290 110.24 -158.41 33.09
C GLN A 290 111.77 -158.55 33.21
N ARG A 291 112.49 -157.49 33.58
CA ARG A 291 113.94 -157.55 33.79
C ARG A 291 114.35 -158.47 34.93
N ASP A 292 113.57 -158.52 36.01
CA ASP A 292 113.83 -159.44 37.13
C ASP A 292 113.58 -160.91 36.73
N ARG A 293 112.60 -161.16 35.86
CA ARG A 293 112.30 -162.50 35.36
C ARG A 293 113.40 -163.05 34.45
N ASP A 294 113.95 -162.22 33.57
CA ASP A 294 115.02 -162.62 32.64
C ASP A 294 116.35 -162.88 33.37
N ARG A 295 116.60 -162.15 34.47
CA ARG A 295 117.78 -162.35 35.32
C ARG A 295 117.77 -163.71 36.04
N LEU A 296 116.61 -164.17 36.48
CA LEU A 296 116.44 -165.45 37.20
C LEU A 296 116.50 -166.68 36.27
N ALA A 297 116.25 -166.52 34.97
CA ALA A 297 116.32 -167.62 34.00
C ALA A 297 117.77 -167.98 33.60
N ALA A 298 118.71 -167.02 33.67
CA ALA A 298 120.10 -167.21 33.28
C ALA A 298 120.96 -168.00 34.31
N GLU A 299 120.52 -168.10 35.57
CA GLU A 299 121.27 -168.78 36.64
C GLU A 299 121.03 -170.30 36.71
N ARG A 300 120.03 -170.84 35.99
CA ARG A 300 119.58 -172.24 36.16
C ARG A 300 120.29 -173.28 35.28
N THR A 301 121.22 -172.89 34.41
CA THR A 301 121.86 -173.82 33.43
C THR A 301 123.32 -174.16 33.75
N ARG A 302 123.77 -173.97 35.00
CA ARG A 302 125.17 -174.20 35.42
C ARG A 302 125.40 -175.29 36.48
N LEU A 303 124.46 -176.21 36.64
CA LEU A 303 124.63 -177.48 37.39
C LEU A 303 124.01 -178.61 36.59
#